data_AF-A0A8B7IHQ4-F1
#
_entry.id   AF-A0A8B7IHQ4-F1
#
_cell.length_a   1.000
_cell.length_b   1.000
_cell.length_c   1.000
_cell.angle_alpha   90.00
_cell.angle_beta   90.00
_cell.angle_gamma   90.00
#
_symmetry.space_group_name_H-M   'P 1'
#
loop_
_entity.id
_entity.type
_entity.pdbx_description
1 polymer ?
#
loop_
_entity_poly.entity_id
_entity_poly.type
_entity_poly.pdbx_seq_one_letter_code
_entity_poly.pdbx_strand_id
1 'polypeptide(L)'
;MSRDKYKTLQCLESAAVNSLISMDWDGSLLHVLPMMQINFKGLQDHLNKFSENFDQVLAFKPTGWTYSDSYLSLVDIKPQTRGKITIYGIPYSEHSSYLEMKRFVQWLKPRKIIPTVNAGDWKARSLMEKRFRDWMIEGNGHK
;
A
#
# COMPACT_ATOMS: atom_id res chain seq x y z
N MET A 1 -9.19 15.39 -10.06
CA MET A 1 -8.03 15.27 -9.11
C MET A 1 -7.19 16.55 -9.13
N SER A 2 -6.23 16.73 -8.21
CA SER A 2 -5.38 17.95 -8.20
C SER A 2 -4.46 18.02 -9.43
N ARG A 3 -4.12 19.25 -9.86
CA ARG A 3 -3.24 19.48 -11.02
C ARG A 3 -1.86 18.82 -10.86
N ASP A 4 -1.30 18.88 -9.65
CA ASP A 4 0.00 18.27 -9.37
C ASP A 4 -0.07 16.75 -9.47
N LYS A 5 -1.11 16.12 -8.91
CA LYS A 5 -1.28 14.67 -9.00
C LYS A 5 -1.50 14.24 -10.45
N TYR A 6 -2.27 15.00 -11.23
CA TYR A 6 -2.50 14.74 -12.65
C TYR A 6 -1.18 14.74 -13.43
N LYS A 7 -0.35 15.79 -13.28
CA LYS A 7 0.98 15.88 -13.91
C LYS A 7 1.87 14.69 -13.53
N THR A 8 1.91 14.31 -12.25
CA THR A 8 2.70 13.16 -11.80
C THR A 8 2.28 11.86 -12.47
N LEU A 9 0.97 11.65 -12.68
CA LEU A 9 0.46 10.44 -13.36
C LEU A 9 0.77 10.44 -14.86
N GLN A 10 0.81 11.61 -15.51
CA GLN A 10 1.21 11.70 -16.92
C GLN A 10 2.67 11.28 -17.15
N CYS A 11 3.55 11.48 -16.15
CA CYS A 11 4.94 11.03 -16.21
C CYS A 11 5.10 9.50 -16.16
N LEU A 12 4.03 8.73 -15.96
CA LEU A 12 4.07 7.26 -16.04
C LEU A 12 4.07 6.75 -17.49
N GLU A 13 3.92 7.64 -18.47
CA GLU A 13 3.96 7.32 -19.92
C GLU A 13 2.99 6.20 -20.34
N SER A 14 1.92 6.00 -19.58
CA SER A 14 0.93 4.95 -19.81
C SER A 14 -0.30 5.51 -20.52
N ALA A 15 -0.50 5.08 -21.78
CA ALA A 15 -1.69 5.43 -22.55
C ALA A 15 -2.99 5.02 -21.84
N ALA A 16 -2.99 3.85 -21.18
CA ALA A 16 -4.11 3.37 -20.41
C ALA A 16 -4.44 4.32 -19.24
N VAL A 17 -3.44 4.75 -18.46
CA VAL A 17 -3.64 5.70 -17.36
C VAL A 17 -4.15 7.04 -17.89
N ASN A 18 -3.54 7.56 -18.95
CA ASN A 18 -3.92 8.86 -19.55
C ASN A 18 -5.36 8.88 -20.06
N SER A 19 -5.90 7.72 -20.47
CA SER A 19 -7.32 7.60 -20.87
C SER A 19 -8.31 7.59 -19.71
N LEU A 20 -7.85 7.37 -18.48
CA LEU A 20 -8.71 7.16 -17.30
C LEU A 20 -8.69 8.33 -16.31
N ILE A 21 -7.67 9.20 -16.35
CA ILE A 21 -7.48 10.26 -15.36
C ILE A 21 -8.10 11.59 -15.80
N SER A 22 -8.74 12.30 -14.87
CA SER A 22 -9.31 13.62 -15.12
C SER A 22 -9.04 14.61 -13.99
N MET A 23 -8.95 15.89 -14.35
CA MET A 23 -8.94 17.01 -13.40
C MET A 23 -10.35 17.51 -13.07
N ASP A 24 -11.35 17.15 -13.86
CA ASP A 24 -12.75 17.42 -13.56
C ASP A 24 -13.17 16.63 -12.32
N TRP A 25 -13.62 17.35 -11.30
CA TRP A 25 -14.08 16.75 -10.05
C TRP A 25 -15.59 16.48 -10.11
N ASP A 26 -16.37 17.33 -10.76
CA ASP A 26 -17.83 17.17 -10.79
C ASP A 26 -18.26 16.05 -11.73
N GLY A 27 -17.46 15.77 -12.77
CA GLY A 27 -17.68 14.66 -13.70
C GLY A 27 -17.18 13.28 -13.22
N SER A 28 -16.71 13.12 -11.98
CA SER A 28 -16.15 11.86 -11.47
C SER A 28 -16.76 11.41 -10.15
N LEU A 29 -16.98 10.11 -10.01
CA LEU A 29 -17.38 9.49 -8.74
C LEU A 29 -16.16 9.06 -7.90
N LEU A 30 -14.95 9.14 -8.46
CA LEU A 30 -13.70 8.70 -7.83
C LEU A 30 -12.73 9.87 -7.66
N HIS A 31 -12.51 10.26 -6.40
CA HIS A 31 -11.71 11.41 -6.02
C HIS A 31 -10.39 10.96 -5.38
N VAL A 32 -9.26 11.41 -5.93
CA VAL A 32 -7.91 11.12 -5.39
C VAL A 32 -7.48 12.27 -4.49
N LEU A 33 -7.25 11.98 -3.21
CA LEU A 33 -6.84 12.94 -2.19
C LEU A 33 -5.47 12.60 -1.59
N PRO A 34 -4.74 13.59 -1.02
CA PRO A 34 -3.56 13.33 -0.22
C PRO A 34 -3.86 12.38 0.95
N MET A 35 -2.93 11.47 1.24
CA MET A 35 -3.10 10.44 2.29
C MET A 35 -3.44 11.04 3.67
N MET A 36 -2.91 12.23 3.98
CA MET A 36 -3.18 12.96 5.22
C MET A 36 -4.65 13.38 5.38
N GLN A 37 -5.40 13.52 4.28
CA GLN A 37 -6.82 13.90 4.30
C GLN A 37 -7.77 12.69 4.41
N ILE A 38 -7.25 11.46 4.33
CA ILE A 38 -8.03 10.23 4.47
C ILE A 38 -8.25 9.94 5.97
N ASN A 39 -9.05 10.80 6.59
CA ASN A 39 -9.53 10.72 7.96
C ASN A 39 -10.93 11.36 8.05
N PHE A 40 -11.67 11.14 9.14
CA PHE A 40 -13.06 11.60 9.24
C PHE A 40 -13.25 13.11 9.06
N LYS A 41 -12.33 13.94 9.58
CA LYS A 41 -12.41 15.40 9.44
C LYS A 41 -12.16 15.80 7.99
N GLY A 42 -11.06 15.34 7.39
CA GLY A 42 -10.71 15.69 6.01
C GLY A 42 -11.74 15.21 4.98
N LEU A 43 -12.33 14.02 5.19
CA LEU A 43 -13.37 13.50 4.32
C LEU A 43 -14.70 14.22 4.51
N GLN A 44 -15.02 14.70 5.71
CA GLN A 44 -16.20 15.54 5.94
C GLN A 44 -16.04 16.88 5.23
N ASP A 45 -14.88 17.52 5.33
CA ASP A 45 -14.57 18.78 4.65
C ASP A 45 -14.63 18.60 3.12
N HIS A 46 -14.23 17.44 2.60
CA HIS A 46 -14.34 17.11 1.17
C HIS A 46 -15.79 16.88 0.76
N LEU A 47 -16.56 16.08 1.52
CA LEU A 47 -17.98 15.81 1.24
C LEU A 47 -18.80 17.11 1.21
N ASN A 48 -18.53 18.04 2.13
CA ASN A 48 -19.21 19.34 2.19
C ASN A 48 -18.99 20.20 0.93
N LYS A 49 -17.88 20.01 0.19
CA LYS A 49 -17.63 20.74 -1.06
C LYS A 49 -18.48 20.23 -2.23
N PHE A 50 -18.96 19.00 -2.14
CA PHE A 50 -19.72 18.34 -3.20
C PHE A 50 -21.08 17.85 -2.68
N SER A 51 -21.64 18.54 -1.67
CA SER A 51 -22.87 18.13 -1.00
C SER A 51 -24.12 18.23 -1.90
N GLU A 52 -24.03 18.92 -3.03
CA GLU A 52 -25.09 18.96 -4.04
C GLU A 52 -25.22 17.61 -4.79
N ASN A 53 -24.11 16.87 -4.92
CA ASN A 53 -24.03 15.66 -5.74
C ASN A 53 -23.83 14.38 -4.91
N PHE A 54 -23.32 14.48 -3.68
CA PHE A 54 -22.98 13.32 -2.85
C PHE A 54 -23.46 13.44 -1.41
N ASP A 55 -24.03 12.34 -0.91
CA ASP A 55 -24.50 12.23 0.47
C ASP A 55 -23.61 11.41 1.38
N GLN A 56 -22.71 10.59 0.81
CA GLN A 56 -21.87 9.64 1.55
C GLN A 56 -20.51 9.48 0.88
N VAL A 57 -19.51 9.10 1.68
CA VAL A 57 -18.14 8.83 1.20
C VAL A 57 -17.69 7.45 1.65
N LEU A 58 -17.25 6.66 0.67
CA LEU A 58 -16.44 5.47 0.89
C LEU A 58 -15.00 5.78 0.51
N ALA A 59 -14.08 5.63 1.46
CA ALA A 59 -12.66 5.91 1.25
C ALA A 59 -11.81 4.65 1.41
N PHE A 60 -10.79 4.54 0.56
CA PHE A 60 -9.77 3.50 0.63
C PHE A 60 -8.43 4.12 1.01
N LYS A 61 -7.82 3.56 2.05
CA LYS A 61 -6.50 3.94 2.55
C LYS A 61 -5.54 2.78 2.27
N PRO A 62 -4.88 2.74 1.10
CA PRO A 62 -3.85 1.75 0.84
C PRO A 62 -2.67 1.98 1.78
N THR A 63 -2.28 0.93 2.50
CA THR A 63 -1.14 0.91 3.41
C THR A 63 -0.21 -0.24 3.03
N GLY A 64 1.06 -0.16 3.45
CA GLY A 64 1.96 -1.30 3.40
C GLY A 64 1.51 -2.43 4.34
N TRP A 65 2.46 -3.24 4.79
CA TRP A 65 2.16 -4.33 5.73
C TRP A 65 1.62 -3.79 7.06
N THR A 66 0.33 -4.00 7.31
CA THR A 66 -0.29 -3.75 8.61
C THR A 66 -0.44 -5.09 9.32
N TYR A 67 0.52 -5.42 10.19
CA TYR A 67 0.33 -6.52 11.13
C TYR A 67 -0.72 -6.07 12.14
N SER A 68 -1.96 -6.53 11.98
CA SER A 68 -2.94 -6.45 13.05
C SER A 68 -3.33 -7.88 13.40
N ASP A 69 -3.11 -8.28 14.66
CA ASP A 69 -3.57 -9.58 15.18
C ASP A 69 -5.09 -9.80 15.01
N SER A 70 -5.84 -8.76 14.64
CA SER A 70 -7.27 -8.76 14.43
C SER A 70 -7.76 -9.32 13.09
N TYR A 71 -6.91 -9.45 12.05
CA TYR A 71 -7.37 -9.90 10.72
C TYR A 71 -6.45 -10.98 10.13
N LEU A 72 -6.97 -12.20 10.00
CA LEU A 72 -6.25 -13.35 9.44
C LEU A 72 -6.38 -13.43 7.92
N SER A 73 -7.40 -12.79 7.34
CA SER A 73 -7.70 -12.81 5.91
C SER A 73 -8.22 -11.45 5.41
N LEU A 74 -8.16 -11.24 4.09
CA LEU A 74 -8.74 -10.07 3.42
C LEU A 74 -10.25 -9.95 3.64
N VAL A 75 -10.95 -11.07 3.86
CA VAL A 75 -12.40 -11.09 4.11
C VAL A 75 -12.77 -10.55 5.50
N ASP A 76 -11.81 -10.53 6.42
CA ASP A 76 -12.03 -10.11 7.80
C ASP A 76 -11.88 -8.59 7.98
N ILE A 77 -11.35 -7.89 6.96
CA ILE A 77 -11.10 -6.45 7.02
C ILE A 77 -12.42 -5.72 7.31
N LYS A 78 -12.47 -5.05 8.46
CA LYS A 78 -13.60 -4.20 8.86
C LYS A 78 -13.27 -2.73 8.64
N PRO A 79 -14.17 -1.95 8.02
CA PRO A 79 -13.97 -0.52 7.89
C PRO A 79 -14.25 0.21 9.21
N GLN A 80 -13.77 1.44 9.29
CA GLN A 80 -14.19 2.37 10.32
C GLN A 80 -15.28 3.28 9.73
N THR A 81 -16.47 3.28 10.34
CA THR A 81 -17.61 4.10 9.89
C THR A 81 -18.00 5.11 10.96
N ARG A 82 -18.26 6.35 10.54
CA ARG A 82 -18.87 7.40 11.36
C ARG A 82 -19.82 8.22 10.50
N GLY A 83 -21.12 8.15 10.82
CA GLY A 83 -22.15 8.84 10.05
C GLY A 83 -22.10 8.48 8.56
N LYS A 84 -21.94 9.49 7.71
CA LYS A 84 -21.91 9.39 6.24
C LYS A 84 -20.56 8.93 5.66
N ILE A 85 -19.56 8.64 6.49
CA ILE A 85 -18.19 8.37 6.06
C ILE A 85 -17.75 6.97 6.50
N THR A 86 -17.26 6.18 5.55
CA THR A 86 -16.69 4.83 5.77
C THR A 86 -15.28 4.77 5.21
N ILE A 87 -14.32 4.27 5.99
CA ILE A 87 -12.90 4.17 5.62
C ILE A 87 -12.41 2.73 5.73
N TYR A 88 -11.90 2.17 4.63
CA TYR A 88 -11.19 0.89 4.60
C TYR A 88 -9.68 1.11 4.61
N GLY A 89 -8.98 0.46 5.54
CA GLY A 89 -7.53 0.27 5.43
C GLY A 89 -7.25 -1.00 4.63
N ILE A 90 -6.51 -0.88 3.51
CA ILE A 90 -6.21 -2.01 2.64
C ILE A 90 -4.71 -2.31 2.69
N PRO A 91 -4.28 -3.54 3.03
CA PRO A 91 -2.89 -3.95 3.01
C PRO A 91 -2.43 -4.22 1.56
N TYR A 92 -2.12 -3.16 0.83
CA TYR A 92 -1.60 -3.23 -0.53
C TYR A 92 -0.09 -2.95 -0.51
N SER A 93 0.71 -4.01 -0.52
CA SER A 93 2.17 -3.93 -0.45
C SER A 93 2.78 -4.01 -1.85
N GLU A 94 3.65 -3.06 -2.18
CA GLU A 94 4.55 -3.12 -3.34
C GLU A 94 5.94 -3.68 -2.96
N HIS A 95 6.10 -4.11 -1.71
CA HIS A 95 7.27 -4.81 -1.22
C HIS A 95 6.99 -6.31 -1.05
N SER A 96 8.01 -7.13 -1.26
CA SER A 96 7.92 -8.58 -1.06
C SER A 96 7.59 -8.94 0.39
N SER A 97 6.67 -9.88 0.55
CA SER A 97 6.47 -10.60 1.80
C SER A 97 7.70 -11.44 2.16
N TYR A 98 7.77 -11.89 3.42
CA TYR A 98 8.84 -12.75 3.90
C TYR A 98 9.00 -14.02 3.04
N LEU A 99 7.89 -14.68 2.68
CA LEU A 99 7.91 -15.93 1.92
C LEU A 99 8.32 -15.71 0.46
N GLU A 100 7.87 -14.62 -0.18
CA GLU A 100 8.29 -14.26 -1.54
C GLU A 100 9.79 -13.98 -1.59
N MET A 101 10.31 -13.19 -0.63
CA MET A 101 11.74 -12.88 -0.55
C MET A 101 12.57 -14.14 -0.27
N LYS A 102 12.14 -15.00 0.67
CA LYS A 102 12.79 -16.29 0.96
C LYS A 102 12.86 -17.14 -0.31
N ARG A 103 11.72 -17.33 -0.99
CA ARG A 103 11.63 -18.13 -2.22
C ARG A 103 12.55 -17.59 -3.31
N PHE A 104 12.58 -16.27 -3.50
CA PHE A 104 13.46 -15.63 -4.49
C PHE A 104 14.93 -15.87 -4.16
N VAL A 105 15.35 -15.69 -2.92
CA VAL A 105 16.74 -15.92 -2.49
C VAL A 105 17.14 -17.39 -2.67
N GLN A 106 16.27 -18.32 -2.29
CA GLN A 106 16.51 -19.77 -2.43
C GLN A 106 16.57 -20.21 -3.89
N TRP A 107 15.82 -19.56 -4.77
CA TRP A 107 15.89 -19.78 -6.22
C TRP A 107 17.18 -19.21 -6.83
N LEU A 108 17.53 -17.96 -6.50
CA LEU A 108 18.68 -17.26 -7.08
C LEU A 108 20.03 -17.79 -6.58
N LYS A 109 20.09 -18.27 -5.33
CA LYS A 109 21.29 -18.82 -4.66
C LYS A 109 22.51 -17.89 -4.71
N PRO A 110 22.39 -16.63 -4.23
CA PRO A 110 23.51 -15.69 -4.27
C PRO A 110 24.65 -16.11 -3.34
N ARG A 111 25.90 -15.79 -3.71
CA ARG A 111 27.08 -16.04 -2.86
C ARG A 111 27.10 -15.15 -1.61
N LYS A 112 26.55 -13.94 -1.71
CA LYS A 112 26.52 -12.94 -0.62
C LYS A 112 25.26 -12.10 -0.75
N ILE A 113 24.65 -11.76 0.39
CA ILE A 113 23.49 -10.86 0.48
C ILE A 113 23.92 -9.62 1.25
N ILE A 114 23.54 -8.44 0.75
CA ILE A 114 23.83 -7.14 1.37
C ILE A 114 22.48 -6.43 1.59
N PRO A 115 22.00 -6.29 2.83
CA PRO A 115 20.72 -5.62 3.10
C PRO A 115 20.84 -4.10 2.89
N THR A 116 19.87 -3.51 2.21
CA THR A 116 19.80 -2.05 1.94
C THR A 116 18.74 -1.34 2.79
N VAL A 117 17.85 -2.10 3.45
CA VAL A 117 16.77 -1.59 4.32
C VAL A 117 16.95 -2.19 5.72
N ASN A 118 16.56 -1.45 6.77
CA ASN A 118 16.71 -1.86 8.18
C ASN A 118 18.17 -2.13 8.60
N ALA A 119 19.14 -1.50 7.92
CA ALA A 119 20.57 -1.68 8.19
C ALA A 119 21.11 -0.77 9.32
N GLY A 120 20.33 0.21 9.78
CA GLY A 120 20.77 1.16 10.82
C GLY A 120 20.84 0.58 12.23
N ASP A 121 20.07 -0.48 12.52
CA ASP A 121 20.04 -1.14 13.83
C ASP A 121 20.86 -2.44 13.80
N TRP A 122 21.71 -2.63 14.80
CA TRP A 122 22.54 -3.83 14.91
C TRP A 122 21.71 -5.09 15.17
N LYS A 123 20.62 -4.99 15.96
CA LYS A 123 19.76 -6.14 16.25
C LYS A 123 19.03 -6.59 15.00
N ALA A 124 18.42 -5.64 14.28
CA ALA A 124 17.78 -5.90 12.99
C ALA A 124 18.74 -6.53 11.98
N ARG A 125 19.97 -6.00 11.85
CA ARG A 125 21.01 -6.59 10.97
C ARG A 125 21.36 -8.02 11.35
N SER A 126 21.66 -8.28 12.61
CA SER A 126 22.02 -9.62 13.10
C SER A 126 20.89 -10.63 12.84
N LEU A 127 19.64 -10.20 13.02
CA LEU A 127 18.46 -11.03 12.72
C LEU A 127 18.34 -11.32 11.21
N MET A 128 18.51 -10.32 10.34
CA MET A 128 18.48 -10.53 8.89
C MET A 128 19.58 -11.48 8.43
N GLU A 129 20.82 -11.30 8.91
CA GLU A 129 21.94 -12.19 8.58
C GLU A 129 21.68 -13.63 9.01
N LYS A 130 21.05 -13.83 10.18
CA LYS A 130 20.60 -15.15 10.61
C LYS A 130 19.60 -15.75 9.62
N ARG A 131 18.56 -15.00 9.23
CA ARG A 131 17.57 -15.48 8.24
C ARG A 131 18.19 -15.84 6.90
N PHE A 132 19.12 -15.03 6.41
CA PHE A 132 19.84 -15.32 5.16
C PHE A 132 20.61 -16.64 5.23
N ARG A 133 21.30 -16.91 6.35
CA ARG A 133 21.98 -18.19 6.56
C ARG A 133 21.00 -19.35 6.57
N ASP A 134 19.92 -19.23 7.34
CA ASP A 134 18.88 -20.27 7.44
C ASP A 134 18.31 -20.60 6.05
N TRP A 135 17.96 -19.59 5.26
CA TRP A 135 17.41 -19.78 3.91
C TRP A 135 18.37 -20.49 2.95
N MET A 136 19.65 -20.13 2.99
CA MET A 136 20.68 -20.73 2.14
C MET A 136 20.99 -22.18 2.52
N ILE A 137 20.89 -22.53 3.80
CA ILE A 137 21.04 -23.92 4.27
C ILE A 137 19.84 -24.76 3.81
N GLU A 138 18.62 -24.30 4.08
CA GLU A 138 17.38 -25.01 3.74
C GLU A 138 17.23 -25.23 2.22
N GLY A 139 17.57 -24.22 1.41
CA GLY A 139 17.42 -24.28 -0.06
C GLY A 139 18.38 -25.25 -0.77
N ASN A 140 19.41 -25.75 -0.07
CA ASN A 140 20.38 -26.70 -0.63
C ASN A 140 19.97 -28.17 -0.43
N GLY A 141 18.97 -28.46 0.41
CA GLY A 141 18.50 -29.82 0.71
C GLY A 141 17.46 -30.40 -0.26
N HIS A 142 17.15 -29.71 -1.37
CA HIS A 142 16.18 -30.18 -2.38
C HIS A 142 16.89 -30.54 -3.70
N LYS A 143 17.94 -31.37 -3.61
CA LYS A 143 18.56 -32.03 -4.77
C LYS A 143 18.10 -33.47 -4.86
#